data_AF-A0A816F1C8-F1
#
_entry.id   AF-A0A816F1C8-F1
#
_cell.length_a   1.000
_cell.length_b   1.000
_cell.length_c   1.000
_cell.angle_alpha   90.00
_cell.angle_beta   90.00
_cell.angle_gamma   90.00
#
_symmetry.space_group_name_H-M   'P 1'
#
loop_
_entity.id
_entity.type
_entity.pdbx_description
1 polymer ?
#
loop_
_entity_poly.entity_id
_entity_poly.type
_entity_poly.pdbx_seq_one_letter_code
_entity_poly.pdbx_strand_id
1 'polypeptide(L)'
;MAKIASALYIHQKDKKLLYVSILTSPTTGGVTASFGMLGDIIIAEPKAYIAFAGKRVIEQTLGQKVIEDFQVTEHLFGHGLFDLIVPRNLLKGVLSELFQLYGLPRIKK
;
A
#
# COMPACT_ATOMS: atom_id res chain seq x y z
N MET A 1 -8.57 8.08 -11.20
CA MET A 1 -8.33 7.94 -9.75
C MET A 1 -9.59 8.20 -8.94
N ALA A 2 -10.28 9.33 -9.12
CA ALA A 2 -11.55 9.63 -8.42
C ALA A 2 -12.62 8.52 -8.51
N LYS A 3 -12.83 7.93 -9.70
CA LYS A 3 -13.82 6.86 -9.90
C LYS A 3 -13.62 5.66 -8.96
N ILE A 4 -12.40 5.14 -8.87
CA ILE A 4 -12.11 3.94 -8.08
C ILE A 4 -12.06 4.24 -6.58
N ALA A 5 -11.59 5.43 -6.18
CA ALA A 5 -11.66 5.88 -4.79
C ALA A 5 -13.13 6.01 -4.31
N SER A 6 -14.01 6.52 -5.17
CA SER A 6 -15.45 6.62 -4.87
C SER A 6 -16.10 5.23 -4.72
N ALA A 7 -15.79 4.30 -5.62
CA ALA A 7 -16.27 2.92 -5.51
C ALA A 7 -15.76 2.23 -4.23
N LEU A 8 -14.49 2.45 -3.87
CA LEU A 8 -13.91 1.92 -2.64
C LEU A 8 -14.56 2.50 -1.39
N TYR A 9 -14.86 3.80 -1.37
CA TYR A 9 -15.59 4.42 -0.27
C TYR A 9 -16.98 3.78 -0.05
N ILE A 10 -17.71 3.47 -1.13
CA ILE A 10 -19.01 2.75 -1.03
C ILE A 10 -18.79 1.33 -0.48
N HIS A 11 -17.75 0.62 -0.94
CA HIS A 11 -17.40 -0.72 -0.46
C HIS A 11 -17.11 -0.74 1.05
N GLN A 12 -16.33 0.22 1.55
CA GLN A 12 -15.98 0.31 2.96
C GLN A 12 -17.15 0.84 3.81
N LYS A 13 -17.75 1.97 3.42
CA LYS A 13 -18.74 2.67 4.26
C LYS A 13 -20.12 2.05 4.22
N ASP A 14 -20.63 1.77 3.02
CA ASP A 14 -22.01 1.34 2.86
C ASP A 14 -22.14 -0.17 2.99
N LYS A 15 -21.13 -0.91 2.50
CA LYS A 15 -21.11 -2.39 2.56
C LYS A 15 -20.35 -2.94 3.76
N LYS A 16 -19.55 -2.13 4.47
CA LYS A 16 -18.74 -2.55 5.62
C LYS A 16 -17.84 -3.74 5.30
N LEU A 17 -17.30 -3.76 4.08
CA LEU A 17 -16.43 -4.83 3.61
C LEU A 17 -14.97 -4.42 3.74
N LEU A 18 -14.14 -5.37 4.19
CA LEU A 18 -12.70 -5.20 4.28
C LEU A 18 -12.08 -4.98 2.90
N TYR A 19 -11.13 -4.05 2.84
CA TYR A 19 -10.24 -3.80 1.71
C TYR A 19 -8.79 -3.76 2.19
N VAL A 20 -8.00 -4.74 1.73
CA VAL A 20 -6.56 -4.81 2.02
C VAL A 20 -5.79 -4.38 0.78
N SER A 21 -5.00 -3.32 0.91
CA SER A 21 -4.08 -2.88 -0.14
C SER A 21 -2.73 -3.56 0.02
N ILE A 22 -2.19 -4.12 -1.07
CA ILE A 22 -0.89 -4.76 -1.08
C ILE A 22 -0.02 -4.05 -2.12
N LEU A 23 0.96 -3.30 -1.66
CA LEU A 23 1.82 -2.48 -2.47
C LEU A 23 3.10 -3.23 -2.85
N THR A 24 3.40 -3.21 -4.14
CA THR A 24 4.54 -3.91 -4.71
C THR A 24 5.42 -2.93 -5.46
N SER A 25 6.66 -3.31 -5.73
CA SER A 25 7.58 -2.45 -6.48
C SER A 25 7.30 -2.48 -7.99
N PRO A 26 7.17 -1.33 -8.68
CA PRO A 26 6.92 0.02 -8.15
C PRO A 26 5.41 0.30 -8.02
N THR A 27 5.01 1.06 -7.00
CA THR A 27 3.65 1.63 -6.91
C THR A 27 3.77 3.14 -6.80
N THR A 28 3.41 3.85 -7.88
CA THR A 28 3.63 5.30 -7.95
C THR A 28 2.46 6.12 -8.48
N GLY A 29 2.54 7.44 -8.32
CA GLY A 29 1.63 8.39 -8.96
C GLY A 29 0.21 8.26 -8.45
N GLY A 30 -0.73 8.20 -9.40
CA GLY A 30 -2.16 8.21 -9.12
C GLY A 30 -2.63 7.01 -8.29
N VAL A 31 -1.98 5.86 -8.37
CA VAL A 31 -2.33 4.67 -7.57
C VAL A 31 -2.05 4.93 -6.09
N THR A 32 -0.84 5.40 -5.78
CA THR A 32 -0.43 5.82 -4.42
C THR A 32 -1.31 6.96 -3.92
N ALA A 33 -1.69 7.91 -4.76
CA ALA A 33 -2.59 9.00 -4.39
C ALA A 33 -4.09 8.63 -4.43
N SER A 34 -4.44 7.34 -4.49
CA SER A 34 -5.84 6.90 -4.45
C SER A 34 -5.98 5.53 -3.80
N PHE A 35 -6.59 4.57 -4.47
CA PHE A 35 -6.98 3.27 -3.91
C PHE A 35 -5.81 2.49 -3.30
N GLY A 36 -4.57 2.74 -3.73
CA GLY A 36 -3.40 2.12 -3.10
C GLY A 36 -3.22 2.49 -1.62
N MET A 37 -3.52 3.73 -1.23
CA MET A 37 -3.37 4.22 0.16
C MET A 37 -4.69 4.36 0.92
N LEU A 38 -5.79 3.80 0.39
CA LEU A 38 -7.12 3.86 1.02
C LEU A 38 -7.56 2.49 1.59
N GLY A 39 -6.61 1.59 1.80
CA GLY A 39 -6.80 0.31 2.48
C GLY A 39 -7.31 0.48 3.91
N ASP A 40 -8.17 -0.42 4.37
CA ASP A 40 -8.38 -0.60 5.82
C ASP A 40 -7.09 -1.12 6.48
N ILE A 41 -6.34 -1.92 5.71
CA ILE A 41 -4.98 -2.37 6.02
C ILE A 41 -4.12 -2.22 4.77
N ILE A 42 -2.97 -1.59 4.91
CA ILE A 42 -2.00 -1.33 3.86
C ILE A 42 -0.74 -2.15 4.16
N ILE A 43 -0.48 -3.15 3.31
CA ILE A 43 0.69 -4.01 3.37
C ILE A 43 1.64 -3.61 2.26
N ALA A 44 2.93 -3.52 2.56
CA ALA A 44 3.97 -3.30 1.55
C ALA A 44 4.96 -4.47 1.52
N GLU A 45 5.55 -4.71 0.36
CA GLU A 45 6.65 -5.67 0.25
C GLU A 45 8.00 -5.04 0.63
N PRO A 46 8.95 -5.83 1.17
CA PRO A 46 10.30 -5.36 1.46
C PRO A 46 10.96 -4.77 0.21
N LYS A 47 11.71 -3.68 0.39
CA LYS A 47 12.45 -2.98 -0.67
C LYS A 47 11.59 -2.47 -1.84
N ALA A 48 10.27 -2.36 -1.66
CA ALA A 48 9.42 -1.84 -2.72
C ALA A 48 9.56 -0.33 -2.87
N TYR A 49 9.55 0.15 -4.12
CA TYR A 49 9.60 1.57 -4.42
C TYR A 49 8.18 2.14 -4.49
N ILE A 50 7.82 2.96 -3.50
CA ILE A 50 6.48 3.53 -3.33
C ILE A 50 6.58 5.06 -3.33
N ALA A 51 5.88 5.73 -4.25
CA ALA A 51 6.10 7.17 -4.44
C ALA A 51 4.89 7.88 -5.05
N PHE A 52 4.50 9.05 -4.53
CA PHE A 52 3.57 9.89 -5.29
C PHE A 52 4.25 10.47 -6.54
N ALA A 53 5.33 11.24 -6.36
CA ALA A 53 6.16 11.74 -7.45
C ALA A 53 7.44 10.89 -7.56
N GLY A 54 7.85 10.57 -8.78
CA GLY A 54 9.11 9.85 -9.00
C GLY A 54 10.33 10.72 -8.68
N LYS A 55 11.43 10.10 -8.24
CA LYS A 55 12.71 10.75 -7.92
C LYS A 55 13.10 11.87 -8.89
N ARG A 56 13.06 11.61 -10.20
CA ARG A 56 13.39 12.61 -11.24
C ARG A 56 12.59 13.91 -11.11
N VAL A 57 11.27 13.82 -10.88
CA VAL A 57 10.39 14.98 -10.77
C VAL A 57 10.71 15.77 -9.50
N ILE A 58 11.01 15.07 -8.40
CA ILE A 58 11.38 15.69 -7.13
C ILE A 58 12.71 16.44 -7.28
N GLU A 59 13.73 15.81 -7.87
CA GLU A 59 15.04 16.41 -8.08
C GLU A 59 14.98 17.63 -9.00
N GLN A 60 14.21 17.55 -10.09
CA GLN A 60 14.02 18.68 -11.00
C GLN A 60 13.30 19.87 -10.34
N THR A 61 12.37 19.58 -9.43
CA THR A 61 11.57 20.63 -8.76
C THR A 61 12.35 21.28 -7.62
N LEU A 62 13.12 20.50 -6.85
CA LEU A 62 13.85 20.99 -5.69
C LEU A 62 15.28 21.44 -6.01
N GLY A 63 15.84 21.06 -7.16
CA GLY A 63 17.22 21.38 -7.54
C GLY A 63 18.28 20.66 -6.70
N GLN A 64 17.90 19.61 -5.97
CA GLN A 64 18.76 18.83 -5.08
C GLN A 64 18.57 17.34 -5.30
N LYS A 65 19.61 16.55 -5.04
CA LYS A 65 19.53 15.09 -5.15
C LYS A 65 18.67 14.52 -4.02
N VAL A 66 17.79 13.59 -4.37
CA VAL A 66 17.02 12.85 -3.37
C VAL A 66 17.90 11.77 -2.77
N ILE A 67 17.91 11.70 -1.44
CA ILE A 67 18.63 10.69 -0.66
C ILE A 67 18.25 9.29 -1.17
N GLU A 68 19.23 8.39 -1.26
CA GLU A 68 18.95 6.99 -1.56
C GLU A 68 17.96 6.40 -0.56
N ASP A 69 17.12 5.49 -1.04
CA ASP A 69 16.10 4.80 -0.24
C ASP A 69 14.99 5.66 0.39
N PHE A 70 14.94 6.97 0.11
CA PHE A 70 13.87 7.86 0.61
C PHE A 70 12.45 7.36 0.31
N GLN A 71 12.26 6.68 -0.82
CA GLN A 71 10.97 6.17 -1.32
C GLN A 71 10.87 4.65 -1.25
N VAL A 72 11.74 4.00 -0.46
CA VAL A 72 11.74 2.56 -0.26
C VAL A 72 10.90 2.21 0.97
N THR A 73 10.21 1.06 0.91
CA THR A 73 9.25 0.61 1.93
C THR A 73 9.75 0.78 3.36
N GLU A 74 10.98 0.38 3.67
CA GLU A 74 11.55 0.40 5.01
C GLU A 74 11.66 1.82 5.58
N HIS A 75 12.05 2.80 4.76
CA HIS A 75 12.11 4.20 5.16
C HIS A 75 10.71 4.76 5.39
N LEU A 76 9.77 4.47 4.48
CA LEU A 76 8.39 4.95 4.55
C LEU A 76 7.59 4.31 5.70
N PHE A 77 7.87 3.07 6.04
CA PHE A 77 7.27 2.39 7.19
C PHE A 77 7.61 3.08 8.52
N GLY A 78 8.86 3.56 8.67
CA GLY A 78 9.26 4.37 9.82
C GLY A 78 8.47 5.70 9.96
N HIS A 79 7.82 6.15 8.88
CA HIS A 79 6.95 7.33 8.87
C HIS A 79 5.45 6.99 9.00
N GLY A 80 5.10 5.72 9.25
CA GLY A 80 3.72 5.28 9.47
C GLY A 80 2.85 5.20 8.21
N LEU A 81 3.46 5.05 7.03
CA LEU A 81 2.72 4.98 5.76
C LEU A 81 2.04 3.61 5.52
N PHE A 82 2.49 2.54 6.17
CA PHE A 82 1.97 1.18 6.00
C PHE A 82 1.80 0.51 7.35
N ASP A 83 0.87 -0.43 7.44
CA ASP A 83 0.62 -1.21 8.64
C ASP A 83 1.61 -2.37 8.80
N LEU A 84 2.01 -2.99 7.69
CA LEU A 84 2.87 -4.18 7.68
C LEU A 84 3.85 -4.17 6.51
N ILE A 85 5.07 -4.66 6.75
CA ILE A 85 6.01 -5.08 5.70
C ILE A 85 6.05 -6.60 5.67
N VAL A 86 5.62 -7.22 4.56
CA VAL A 86 5.49 -8.68 4.47
C VAL A 86 6.21 -9.23 3.24
N PRO A 87 7.20 -10.12 3.41
CA PRO A 87 7.79 -10.87 2.30
C PRO A 87 6.75 -11.72 1.56
N ARG A 88 6.85 -11.79 0.23
CA ARG A 88 5.88 -12.48 -0.64
C ARG A 88 5.59 -13.93 -0.25
N ASN A 89 6.58 -14.67 0.21
CA ASN A 89 6.43 -16.06 0.65
C ASN A 89 5.56 -16.21 1.92
N LEU A 90 5.50 -15.18 2.76
CA LEU A 90 4.71 -15.17 4.00
C LEU A 90 3.32 -14.57 3.81
N LEU A 91 3.10 -13.82 2.73
CA LEU A 91 1.87 -13.06 2.44
C LEU A 91 0.60 -13.93 2.55
N LYS A 92 0.61 -15.16 2.02
CA LYS A 92 -0.55 -16.09 2.10
C LYS A 92 -0.93 -16.40 3.55
N GLY A 93 0.06 -16.61 4.42
CA GLY A 93 -0.15 -16.88 5.84
C GLY A 93 -0.75 -15.67 6.55
N VAL A 94 -0.11 -14.51 6.37
CA VAL A 94 -0.55 -13.24 6.97
C VAL A 94 -1.98 -12.88 6.55
N LEU A 95 -2.29 -12.97 5.26
CA LEU A 95 -3.65 -12.70 4.76
C LEU A 95 -4.68 -13.69 5.32
N SER A 96 -4.31 -14.97 5.48
CA SER A 96 -5.22 -15.96 6.06
C SER A 96 -5.55 -15.64 7.53
N GLU A 97 -4.56 -15.21 8.31
CA GLU A 97 -4.77 -14.83 9.71
C GLU A 97 -5.59 -13.55 9.82
N LEU A 98 -5.29 -12.56 8.97
CA LEU A 98 -6.01 -11.29 8.89
C LEU A 98 -7.47 -11.51 8.52
N PHE A 99 -7.76 -12.33 7.50
CA PHE A 99 -9.15 -12.66 7.15
C PHE A 99 -9.87 -13.42 8.25
N GLN A 100 -9.20 -14.34 8.94
CA GLN A 100 -9.80 -15.03 10.08
C GLN A 100 -10.15 -14.06 11.23
N LEU A 101 -9.29 -13.08 11.52
CA LEU A 101 -9.55 -12.03 12.52
C LEU A 101 -10.80 -11.21 12.17
N TYR A 102 -11.02 -10.94 10.89
CA TYR A 102 -12.21 -10.23 10.38
C TYR A 102 -13.43 -11.14 10.19
N GLY A 103 -13.39 -12.39 10.66
CA GLY A 103 -14.51 -13.34 10.58
C GLY A 103 -14.76 -13.89 9.18
N LEU A 104 -13.80 -13.74 8.25
CA LEU A 104 -13.88 -14.29 6.90
C LEU A 104 -13.36 -15.74 6.87
N PRO A 105 -13.93 -16.60 5.99
CA PRO A 105 -13.55 -18.00 5.91
C PRO A 105 -12.10 -18.18 5.46
N ARG A 106 -11.45 -19.25 5.96
CA ARG A 106 -10.05 -19.57 5.66
C ARG A 106 -9.85 -19.83 4.17
N ILE A 107 -8.82 -19.23 3.58
CA ILE A 107 -8.42 -19.51 2.19
C ILE A 107 -7.96 -20.97 2.12
N LYS A 108 -8.77 -21.84 1.50
CA LYS A 108 -8.40 -23.26 1.29
C LYS A 108 -7.15 -23.32 0.41
N LYS A 109 -6.24 -24.24 0.76
CA LYS A 109 -4.91 -24.37 0.15
C LYS A 109 -5.00 -24.82 -1.30
#